data_AF-A0A7L2HCS8-F1
#
_entry.id   AF-A0A7L2HCS8-F1
#
_cell.length_a   1.000
_cell.length_b   1.000
_cell.length_c   1.000
_cell.angle_alpha   90.00
_cell.angle_beta   90.00
_cell.angle_gamma   90.00
#
_symmetry.space_group_name_H-M   'P 1'
#
loop_
_entity.id
_entity.type
_entity.pdbx_description
1 polymer ?
#
loop_
_entity_poly.entity_id
_entity_poly.type
_entity_poly.pdbx_seq_one_letter_code
_entity_poly.pdbx_strand_id
1 'polypeptide(L)'
;SGPGRVCRCYKHLDKCEHQIAPHEVKYQLHNVDTRTLFHCNCTRRLARFLRRARALSEVELAVLADHIATDCFVLEPPTDCSPGEGSQHNCITVTQAVLIPARHLKKTLRRWGPPPVTSKAEHPDWKTQDSGGTL
;
A
#
# COMPACT_ATOMS: atom_id res chain seq x y z
N SER A 1 20.19 -9.83 23.14
CA SER A 1 19.54 -9.04 22.08
C SER A 1 20.08 -9.48 20.73
N GLY A 2 19.27 -10.12 19.88
CA GLY A 2 19.68 -10.66 18.58
C GLY A 2 19.08 -9.84 17.42
N PRO A 3 19.72 -9.82 16.24
CA PRO A 3 19.32 -8.98 15.12
C PRO A 3 17.93 -9.38 14.64
N GLY A 4 17.13 -8.37 14.29
CA GLY A 4 15.71 -8.48 13.97
C GLY A 4 15.40 -9.69 13.09
N ARG A 5 14.64 -10.64 13.65
CA ARG A 5 14.01 -11.67 12.83
C ARG A 5 13.09 -10.95 11.86
N VAL A 6 13.49 -10.86 10.59
CA VAL A 6 12.61 -10.44 9.50
C VAL A 6 11.34 -11.27 9.63
N CYS A 7 10.23 -10.60 9.92
CA CYS A 7 8.95 -11.26 10.15
C CYS A 7 8.64 -12.16 8.95
N ARG A 8 8.29 -13.43 9.20
CA ARG A 8 8.11 -14.42 8.12
C ARG A 8 7.03 -14.00 7.12
N CYS A 9 6.11 -13.14 7.53
CA CYS A 9 5.04 -12.58 6.71
C CYS A 9 5.58 -11.65 5.61
N TYR A 10 6.67 -10.93 5.86
CA TYR A 10 7.25 -9.95 4.92
C TYR A 10 8.01 -10.59 3.77
N LYS A 11 8.50 -11.83 3.94
CA LYS A 11 9.20 -12.56 2.87
C LYS A 11 8.42 -12.67 1.57
N HIS A 12 7.09 -12.55 1.62
CA HIS A 12 6.23 -12.55 0.43
C HIS A 12 6.10 -11.18 -0.24
N LEU A 13 6.32 -10.10 0.51
CA LEU A 13 6.33 -8.72 0.04
C LEU A 13 7.72 -8.29 -0.43
N ASP A 14 8.78 -8.73 0.24
CA ASP A 14 10.18 -8.44 -0.15
C ASP A 14 10.52 -8.92 -1.57
N LYS A 15 9.77 -9.92 -2.07
CA LYS A 15 9.90 -10.46 -3.43
C LYS A 15 8.95 -9.80 -4.44
N CYS A 16 8.24 -8.75 -4.04
CA CYS A 16 7.34 -8.04 -4.92
C CYS A 16 8.15 -7.00 -5.72
N GLU A 17 8.42 -7.32 -6.98
CA GLU A 17 9.10 -6.40 -7.90
C GLU A 17 8.27 -5.13 -8.18
N HIS A 18 6.95 -5.23 -7.98
CA HIS A 18 5.98 -4.20 -8.30
C HIS A 18 5.38 -3.62 -7.02
N GLN A 19 6.01 -2.57 -6.53
CA GLN A 19 5.55 -1.75 -5.41
C GLN A 19 5.72 -0.26 -5.72
N ILE A 20 4.90 0.55 -5.04
CA ILE A 20 4.94 2.02 -5.04
C ILE A 20 5.00 2.45 -3.58
N ALA A 21 6.09 3.09 -3.19
CA ALA A 21 6.34 3.56 -1.84
C ALA A 21 5.33 4.66 -1.44
N PRO A 22 5.18 4.96 -0.14
CA PRO A 22 4.36 6.09 0.32
C PRO A 22 4.74 7.38 -0.40
N HIS A 23 3.75 8.11 -0.91
CA HIS A 23 3.94 9.39 -1.63
C HIS A 23 4.80 9.31 -2.90
N GLU A 24 5.10 8.11 -3.40
CA GLU A 24 5.82 7.91 -4.66
C GLU A 24 4.86 7.96 -5.84
N VAL A 25 5.34 8.51 -6.96
CA VAL A 25 4.67 8.42 -8.27
C VAL A 25 5.40 7.36 -9.11
N LYS A 26 4.70 6.29 -9.47
CA LYS A 26 5.25 5.21 -10.29
C LYS A 26 4.15 4.53 -11.10
N TYR A 27 4.47 4.03 -12.28
CA TYR A 27 3.49 3.42 -13.19
C TYR A 27 2.29 4.35 -13.48
N GLN A 28 2.54 5.66 -13.56
CA GLN A 28 1.51 6.69 -13.73
C GLN A 28 0.46 6.76 -12.61
N LEU A 29 0.77 6.21 -11.43
CA LEU A 29 -0.08 6.25 -10.24
C LEU A 29 0.68 6.95 -9.10
N HIS A 30 0.06 7.96 -8.49
CA HIS A 30 0.56 8.59 -7.27
C HIS A 30 -0.01 7.86 -6.06
N ASN A 31 0.87 7.31 -5.21
CA ASN A 31 0.47 6.72 -3.95
C ASN A 31 0.22 7.80 -2.89
N VAL A 32 -1.03 8.23 -2.73
CA VAL A 32 -1.41 9.20 -1.68
C VAL A 32 -1.49 8.58 -0.27
N ASP A 33 -1.41 7.25 -0.15
CA ASP A 33 -1.42 6.56 1.15
C ASP A 33 -0.04 6.70 1.82
N THR A 34 -0.02 6.76 3.14
CA THR A 34 1.21 6.72 3.95
C THR A 34 1.85 5.33 3.99
N ARG A 35 1.18 4.33 3.38
CA ARG A 35 1.58 2.93 3.32
C ARG A 35 1.94 2.52 1.90
N THR A 36 2.74 1.48 1.77
CA THR A 36 3.20 0.98 0.47
C THR A 36 2.06 0.31 -0.30
N LEU A 37 1.88 0.71 -1.56
CA LEU A 37 1.04 0.00 -2.51
C LEU A 37 1.82 -1.17 -3.11
N PHE A 38 1.26 -2.36 -3.04
CA PHE A 38 1.83 -3.56 -3.66
C PHE A 38 0.94 -4.06 -4.80
N HIS A 39 1.54 -4.77 -5.75
CA HIS A 39 0.77 -5.44 -6.78
C HIS A 39 -0.22 -6.46 -6.18
N CYS A 40 -1.43 -6.56 -6.74
CA CYS A 40 -2.51 -7.39 -6.20
C CYS A 40 -2.14 -8.88 -6.10
N ASN A 41 -1.25 -9.39 -6.95
CA ASN A 41 -0.73 -10.76 -6.81
C ASN A 41 0.12 -10.94 -5.55
N CYS A 42 0.92 -9.95 -5.17
CA CYS A 42 1.74 -9.98 -3.96
C CYS A 42 0.87 -9.98 -2.70
N THR A 43 -0.12 -9.08 -2.63
CA THR A 43 -1.07 -9.05 -1.50
C THR A 43 -1.94 -10.32 -1.44
N ARG A 44 -2.25 -10.96 -2.58
CA ARG A 44 -2.95 -12.25 -2.62
C ARG A 44 -2.09 -13.41 -2.11
N ARG A 45 -0.78 -13.42 -2.42
CA ARG A 45 0.19 -14.39 -1.87
C ARG A 45 0.30 -14.24 -0.36
N LEU A 46 0.44 -13.00 0.13
CA LEU A 46 0.43 -12.72 1.56
C LEU A 46 -0.87 -13.20 2.22
N ALA A 47 -2.03 -12.87 1.66
CA ALA A 47 -3.32 -13.32 2.21
C ALA A 47 -3.42 -14.86 2.28
N ARG A 48 -2.90 -15.59 1.28
CA ARG A 48 -2.83 -17.07 1.31
C ARG A 48 -1.91 -17.60 2.40
N PHE A 49 -0.78 -16.93 2.64
CA PHE A 49 0.12 -17.26 3.73
C PHE A 49 -0.57 -17.03 5.08
N LEU A 50 -1.11 -15.83 5.29
CA LEU A 50 -1.81 -15.45 6.51
C LEU A 50 -3.02 -16.35 6.78
N ARG A 51 -3.71 -16.91 5.78
CA ARG A 51 -4.79 -17.90 6.05
C ARG A 51 -4.29 -19.24 6.57
N ARG A 52 -3.04 -19.61 6.27
CA ARG A 52 -2.43 -20.89 6.66
C ARG A 52 -1.52 -20.77 7.87
N ALA A 53 -1.17 -19.55 8.27
CA ALA A 53 -0.39 -19.30 9.47
C ALA A 53 -1.15 -19.81 10.70
N ARG A 54 -0.43 -20.49 11.61
CA ARG A 54 -0.99 -21.03 12.86
C ARG A 54 -1.02 -19.98 13.97
N ALA A 55 -0.09 -19.03 13.95
CA ALA A 55 0.00 -17.93 14.88
C ALA A 55 0.70 -16.75 14.22
N LEU A 56 0.30 -15.54 14.62
CA LEU A 56 0.96 -14.26 14.36
C LEU A 56 0.95 -13.50 15.68
N SER A 57 2.06 -12.86 16.03
CA SER A 57 2.06 -11.93 17.15
C SER A 57 1.30 -10.65 16.81
N GLU A 58 0.78 -9.97 17.82
CA GLU A 58 0.11 -8.66 17.65
C GLU A 58 1.02 -7.65 16.96
N VAL A 59 2.30 -7.65 17.32
CA VAL A 59 3.32 -6.80 16.68
C VAL A 59 3.45 -7.12 15.20
N GLU A 60 3.52 -8.39 14.81
CA GLU A 60 3.59 -8.76 13.39
C GLU A 60 2.33 -8.31 12.62
N LEU A 61 1.15 -8.39 13.25
CA LEU A 61 -0.09 -7.96 12.63
C LEU A 61 -0.16 -6.42 12.48
N ALA A 62 0.23 -5.68 13.52
CA ALA A 62 0.26 -4.22 13.52
C ALA A 62 1.21 -3.69 12.45
N VAL A 63 2.44 -4.21 12.41
CA VAL A 63 3.43 -3.80 11.41
C VAL A 63 2.91 -4.09 9.99
N LEU A 64 2.21 -5.21 9.76
CA LEU A 64 1.60 -5.51 8.46
C LEU A 64 0.52 -4.50 8.08
N ALA A 65 -0.33 -4.12 9.03
CA ALA A 65 -1.38 -3.12 8.82
C ALA A 65 -0.81 -1.72 8.55
N ASP A 66 0.29 -1.37 9.23
CA ASP A 66 0.95 -0.06 9.15
C ASP A 66 1.89 0.05 7.94
N HIS A 67 2.26 -1.05 7.29
CA HIS A 67 3.14 -1.02 6.12
C HIS A 67 2.39 -1.15 4.79
N ILE A 68 1.23 -1.80 4.78
CA ILE A 68 0.54 -2.19 3.55
C ILE A 68 -0.72 -1.34 3.38
N ALA A 69 -0.82 -0.65 2.25
CA ALA A 69 -2.03 0.09 1.88
C ALA A 69 -3.25 -0.84 1.85
N THR A 70 -4.44 -0.30 2.10
CA THR A 70 -5.65 -1.15 2.04
C THR A 70 -6.00 -1.52 0.60
N ASP A 71 -5.46 -0.80 -0.37
CA ASP A 71 -5.63 -1.08 -1.79
C ASP A 71 -4.35 -1.69 -2.37
N CYS A 72 -4.49 -2.33 -3.54
CA CYS A 72 -3.39 -2.88 -4.32
C CYS A 72 -3.51 -2.36 -5.75
N PHE A 73 -2.53 -2.63 -6.60
CA PHE A 73 -2.64 -2.28 -8.01
C PHE A 73 -2.41 -3.46 -8.95
N VAL A 74 -2.93 -3.34 -10.16
CA VAL A 74 -2.58 -4.19 -11.31
C VAL A 74 -1.90 -3.32 -12.36
N LEU A 75 -0.99 -3.91 -13.14
CA LEU A 75 -0.39 -3.23 -14.28
C LEU A 75 -1.15 -3.59 -15.54
N GLU A 76 -1.62 -2.57 -16.25
CA GLU A 76 -2.36 -2.70 -17.50
C GLU A 76 -1.67 -1.87 -18.60
N PRO A 77 -1.84 -2.27 -19.87
CA PRO A 77 -1.47 -1.41 -21.00
C PRO A 77 -2.29 -0.11 -20.99
N PRO A 78 -1.78 1.01 -21.53
CA PRO A 78 -2.55 2.25 -21.64
C PRO A 78 -3.81 2.05 -22.47
N THR A 79 -4.93 2.66 -22.04
CA THR A 79 -6.25 2.56 -22.67
C THR A 79 -6.31 3.05 -24.12
N ASP A 80 -5.36 3.89 -24.55
CA ASP A 80 -5.36 4.52 -25.88
C ASP A 80 -4.50 3.78 -26.91
N CYS A 81 -3.98 2.60 -26.59
CA CYS A 81 -3.23 1.76 -27.53
C CYS A 81 -4.19 0.90 -28.36
N SER A 82 -4.76 1.45 -29.44
CA SER A 82 -5.58 0.68 -30.39
C SER A 82 -4.67 -0.09 -31.38
N PRO A 83 -4.86 -1.41 -31.60
CA PRO A 83 -4.06 -2.19 -32.56
C PRO A 83 -4.30 -1.85 -34.05
N GLY A 84 -5.03 -0.79 -34.37
CA GLY A 84 -5.52 -0.49 -35.72
C GLY A 84 -5.11 0.90 -36.19
N GLU A 85 -4.21 0.91 -37.16
CA GLU A 85 -3.98 1.93 -38.19
C GLU A 85 -3.56 3.36 -37.75
N GLY A 86 -2.30 3.68 -38.06
CA GLY A 86 -1.86 5.04 -38.34
C GLY A 86 -1.15 5.77 -37.21
N SER A 87 0.19 5.76 -37.23
CA SER A 87 1.08 6.63 -36.45
C SER A 87 1.01 6.51 -34.92
N GLN A 88 1.15 5.30 -34.37
CA GLN A 88 1.49 5.10 -32.95
C GLN A 88 3.01 4.99 -32.77
N HIS A 89 3.74 6.06 -33.10
CA HIS A 89 5.10 6.19 -32.61
C HIS A 89 4.98 6.50 -31.10
N ASN A 90 5.21 5.49 -30.25
CA ASN A 90 5.45 5.54 -28.78
C ASN A 90 4.47 4.75 -27.86
N CYS A 91 3.62 3.86 -28.37
CA CYS A 91 2.82 2.95 -27.50
C CYS A 91 3.66 1.84 -26.83
N ILE A 92 4.96 1.79 -27.10
CA ILE A 92 5.89 0.79 -26.57
C ILE A 92 6.55 1.42 -25.34
N THR A 93 6.02 1.17 -24.14
CA THR A 93 6.74 1.01 -22.84
C THR A 93 5.99 1.46 -21.59
N VAL A 94 4.93 2.26 -21.68
CA VAL A 94 4.35 2.86 -20.47
C VAL A 94 3.27 1.96 -19.87
N THR A 95 3.63 1.12 -18.90
CA THR A 95 2.64 0.40 -18.06
C THR A 95 1.90 1.37 -17.14
N GLN A 96 0.57 1.26 -17.05
CA GLN A 96 -0.27 2.02 -16.13
C GLN A 96 -0.69 1.14 -14.96
N ALA A 97 -0.60 1.68 -13.73
CA ALA A 97 -1.15 1.03 -12.55
C ALA A 97 -2.62 1.43 -12.34
N VAL A 98 -3.48 0.43 -12.18
CA VAL A 98 -4.89 0.62 -11.81
C VAL A 98 -5.07 0.21 -10.36
N LEU A 99 -5.60 1.11 -9.54
CA LEU A 99 -5.83 0.89 -8.12
C LEU A 99 -7.08 0.02 -7.90
N ILE A 100 -6.94 -1.03 -7.11
CA ILE A 100 -7.98 -2.04 -6.85
C ILE A 100 -8.11 -2.26 -5.33
N PRO A 101 -9.33 -2.30 -4.77
CA PRO A 101 -9.51 -2.64 -3.37
C PRO A 101 -8.97 -4.03 -3.03
N ALA A 102 -8.03 -4.14 -2.08
CA ALA A 102 -7.44 -5.42 -1.69
C ALA A 102 -8.36 -6.22 -0.74
N ARG A 103 -9.60 -6.50 -1.17
CA ARG A 103 -10.65 -7.15 -0.36
C ARG A 103 -10.18 -8.49 0.24
N HIS A 104 -9.36 -9.26 -0.50
CA HIS A 104 -8.78 -10.52 -0.02
C HIS A 104 -7.86 -10.32 1.18
N LEU A 105 -7.07 -9.25 1.19
CA LEU A 105 -6.16 -8.94 2.29
C LEU A 105 -6.93 -8.34 3.46
N LYS A 106 -7.81 -7.36 3.22
CA LYS A 106 -8.67 -6.75 4.26
C LYS A 106 -9.44 -7.81 5.04
N LYS A 107 -10.09 -8.76 4.35
CA LYS A 107 -10.81 -9.88 4.99
C LYS A 107 -9.90 -10.79 5.80
N THR A 108 -8.68 -11.05 5.30
CA THR A 108 -7.72 -11.90 6.01
C THR A 108 -7.20 -11.23 7.27
N LEU A 109 -6.81 -9.95 7.21
CA LEU A 109 -6.33 -9.20 8.37
C LEU A 109 -7.40 -9.06 9.45
N ARG A 110 -8.66 -8.79 9.08
CA ARG A 110 -9.78 -8.72 10.04
C ARG A 110 -9.97 -10.03 10.83
N ARG A 111 -9.72 -11.19 10.21
CA ARG A 111 -9.77 -12.49 10.91
C ARG A 111 -8.71 -12.61 12.01
N TRP A 112 -7.58 -11.93 11.86
CA TRP A 112 -6.49 -11.95 12.83
C TRP A 112 -6.70 -10.98 14.00
N GLY A 113 -7.80 -10.22 14.00
CA GLY A 113 -8.18 -9.27 15.05
C GLY A 113 -8.08 -7.81 14.59
N PRO A 114 -8.84 -6.89 15.19
CA PRO A 114 -8.58 -5.46 15.02
C PRO A 114 -7.22 -5.10 15.65
N PRO A 115 -6.49 -4.11 15.11
CA PRO A 115 -5.34 -3.55 15.83
C PRO A 115 -5.81 -3.02 17.19
N PRO A 116 -4.99 -3.09 18.24
CA PRO A 116 -5.31 -2.40 19.49
C PRO A 116 -5.48 -0.91 19.16
N VAL A 117 -6.65 -0.37 19.49
CA VAL A 117 -6.89 1.07 19.49
C VAL A 117 -5.89 1.68 20.47
N THR A 118 -4.81 2.26 19.96
CA THR A 118 -4.08 3.26 20.72
C THR A 118 -4.95 4.51 20.69
N SER A 119 -5.50 4.81 21.86
CA SER A 119 -6.26 6.00 22.22
C SER A 119 -5.82 7.27 21.48
N LYS A 120 -6.82 7.96 20.92
CA LYS A 120 -6.90 9.39 20.58
C LYS A 120 -5.55 10.15 20.67
N ALA A 121 -4.96 10.45 19.53
CA ALA A 121 -4.17 11.67 19.42
C ALA A 121 -5.19 12.83 19.41
N GLU A 122 -5.40 13.45 20.57
CA GLU A 122 -5.92 14.82 20.62
C GLU A 122 -4.96 15.71 19.83
N HIS A 123 -5.53 16.43 18.88
CA HIS A 123 -4.85 17.44 18.08
C HIS A 123 -4.59 18.65 18.98
N PRO A 124 -3.34 19.13 19.17
CA PRO A 124 -3.13 20.45 19.75
C PRO A 124 -3.66 21.49 18.77
N ASP A 125 -4.65 22.26 19.23
CA ASP A 125 -5.13 23.49 18.57
C ASP A 125 -3.96 24.47 18.50
N TRP A 126 -3.38 24.64 17.31
CA TRP A 126 -2.40 25.69 17.06
C TRP A 126 -3.19 26.97 16.74
N LYS A 127 -3.39 27.82 17.74
CA LYS A 127 -3.85 29.19 17.46
C LYS A 127 -2.73 29.95 16.75
N THR A 128 -2.99 30.26 15.49
CA THR A 128 -2.26 31.26 14.70
C THR A 128 -2.24 32.59 15.46
N GLN A 129 -1.03 33.05 15.81
CA GLN A 129 -0.80 34.46 16.10
C GLN A 129 -0.76 35.19 14.76
N ASP A 130 -1.76 36.04 14.51
CA ASP A 130 -1.66 37.06 13.47
C ASP A 130 -1.36 38.41 14.14
N SER A 131 -0.26 39.00 13.69
CA SER A 131 0.17 40.34 14.04
C SER A 131 -0.35 41.28 12.95
N GLY A 132 -1.34 42.10 13.27
CA GLY A 132 -1.83 43.16 12.39
C GLY A 132 -1.88 44.48 13.15
N GLY A 133 -1.00 45.41 12.82
CA GLY A 133 -0.91 46.74 13.42
C GLY A 133 -1.70 47.83 12.68
N THR A 134 -1.60 49.05 13.23
CA THR A 134 -2.06 50.37 12.71
C THR A 134 -3.57 50.59 12.85
N LEU A 135 -4.09 51.64 13.49
CA LEU A 135 -3.73 53.06 13.59
C LEU A 135 -4.00 53.62 14.99
#